data_AF-A0A957V269-F1
#
_entry.id   AF-A0A957V269-F1
#
_cell.length_a   1.000
_cell.length_b   1.000
_cell.length_c   1.000
_cell.angle_alpha   90.00
_cell.angle_beta   90.00
_cell.angle_gamma   90.00
#
_symmetry.space_group_name_H-M   'P 1'
#
loop_
_entity.id
_entity.type
_entity.pdbx_description
1 polymer ?
#
loop_
_entity_poly.entity_id
_entity_poly.type
_entity_poly.pdbx_seq_one_letter_code
_entity_poly.pdbx_strand_id
1 'polypeptide(L)'
;MQPANILLIHVDQHRFDCVGVNGHPAALTPNLDRLAAEGVNFTHAFCPIAVCMPARTSLMTGVYATQHGCLVNDGVEGYCPARGDLPTFSRSLKAAGYTLGHVGKWGIGQDATLAALGIDDYVPASAYRAWRGAQGLPPPSRANTWFGEVDPAITPEQSAPAWGADHVIRLLAEAAERNRPFFLRWDPEEPHLPSIAPEPFASLVKPEDVPPWP
;
A
#
# COMPACT_ATOMS: atom_id res chain seq x y z
N MET A 1 24.44 -1.17 -19.10
CA MET A 1 23.18 -1.85 -18.72
C MET A 1 22.07 -0.82 -18.71
N GLN A 2 20.90 -1.13 -19.24
CA GLN A 2 19.73 -0.27 -19.02
C GLN A 2 19.33 -0.33 -17.53
N PRO A 3 18.92 0.80 -16.91
CA PRO A 3 18.44 0.78 -15.53
C PRO A 3 17.20 -0.11 -15.42
N ALA A 4 17.09 -0.86 -14.32
CA ALA A 4 15.94 -1.72 -14.08
C ALA A 4 14.69 -0.90 -13.72
N ASN A 5 13.53 -1.36 -14.16
CA ASN A 5 12.25 -0.83 -13.70
C ASN A 5 11.94 -1.35 -12.30
N ILE A 6 11.24 -0.55 -11.49
CA ILE A 6 10.92 -0.89 -10.11
C ILE A 6 9.42 -0.76 -9.89
N LEU A 7 8.80 -1.83 -9.38
CA LEU A 7 7.45 -1.81 -8.82
C LEU A 7 7.55 -2.09 -7.32
N LEU A 8 7.13 -1.14 -6.49
CA LEU A 8 7.02 -1.30 -5.05
C LEU A 8 5.55 -1.50 -4.67
N ILE A 9 5.20 -2.66 -4.13
CA ILE A 9 3.88 -2.94 -3.56
C ILE A 9 4.01 -2.86 -2.03
N HIS A 10 3.30 -1.93 -1.40
CA HIS A 10 3.40 -1.65 0.04
C HIS A 10 2.03 -1.61 0.71
N VAL A 11 1.64 -2.77 1.24
CA VAL A 11 0.33 -3.04 1.83
C VAL A 11 0.25 -2.52 3.27
N ASP A 12 -0.87 -1.90 3.66
CA ASP A 12 -1.04 -1.36 5.01
C ASP A 12 -1.52 -2.43 6.01
N GLN A 13 -0.90 -2.50 7.19
CA GLN A 13 -1.27 -3.40 8.28
C GLN A 13 -1.25 -4.91 7.93
N HIS A 14 -0.53 -5.33 6.89
CA HIS A 14 -0.37 -6.74 6.55
C HIS A 14 0.71 -7.39 7.42
N ARG A 15 0.32 -8.35 8.25
CA ARG A 15 1.26 -9.10 9.09
C ARG A 15 2.10 -10.07 8.27
N PHE A 16 3.36 -10.22 8.68
CA PHE A 16 4.32 -11.14 8.08
C PHE A 16 3.77 -12.57 7.96
N ASP A 17 3.06 -13.04 8.98
CA ASP A 17 2.58 -14.41 9.06
C ASP A 17 1.14 -14.58 8.57
N CYS A 18 0.57 -13.61 7.84
CA CYS A 18 -0.74 -13.74 7.18
C CYS A 18 -0.58 -14.01 5.67
N VAL A 19 0.36 -14.88 5.31
CA VAL A 19 0.62 -15.38 3.93
C VAL A 19 1.02 -16.86 3.97
N GLY A 20 0.70 -17.59 2.90
CA GLY A 20 0.95 -19.03 2.79
C GLY A 20 2.44 -19.38 2.86
N VAL A 21 3.29 -18.61 2.17
CA VAL A 21 4.76 -18.83 2.16
C VAL A 21 5.42 -18.71 3.54
N ASN A 22 4.77 -18.01 4.48
CA ASN A 22 5.24 -17.89 5.86
C ASN A 22 4.52 -18.82 6.84
N GLY A 23 3.78 -19.81 6.32
CA GLY A 23 3.24 -20.93 7.09
C GLY A 23 1.85 -20.72 7.69
N HIS A 24 1.11 -19.68 7.31
CA HIS A 24 -0.24 -19.49 7.81
C HIS A 24 -1.19 -20.58 7.28
N PRO A 25 -1.86 -21.35 8.13
CA PRO A 25 -2.63 -22.52 7.69
C PRO A 25 -3.87 -22.18 6.87
N ALA A 26 -4.44 -20.98 7.05
CA ALA A 26 -5.64 -20.53 6.36
C ALA A 26 -5.41 -19.42 5.32
N ALA A 27 -4.16 -18.97 5.11
CA ALA A 27 -3.91 -17.88 4.17
C ALA A 27 -3.89 -18.43 2.73
N LEU A 28 -4.70 -17.83 1.86
CA LEU A 28 -4.82 -18.22 0.46
C LEU A 28 -4.14 -17.16 -0.41
N THR A 29 -2.82 -17.24 -0.54
CA THR A 29 -1.99 -16.22 -1.20
C THR A 29 -1.12 -16.76 -2.34
N PRO A 30 -1.65 -17.56 -3.28
CA PRO A 30 -0.84 -18.27 -4.27
C PRO A 30 0.03 -17.34 -5.13
N ASN A 31 -0.43 -16.12 -5.40
CA ASN A 31 0.33 -15.13 -6.16
C ASN A 31 1.53 -14.56 -5.37
N LEU A 32 1.36 -14.33 -4.06
CA LEU A 32 2.47 -13.89 -3.20
C LEU A 32 3.45 -15.03 -2.95
N ASP A 33 2.94 -16.25 -2.78
CA ASP A 33 3.76 -17.44 -2.59
C ASP A 33 4.63 -17.71 -3.82
N ARG A 34 4.06 -17.56 -5.02
CA ARG A 34 4.81 -17.61 -6.29
C ARG A 34 5.87 -16.52 -6.38
N LEU A 35 5.51 -15.26 -6.04
CA LEU A 35 6.47 -14.15 -6.06
C LEU A 35 7.66 -14.41 -5.13
N ALA A 36 7.40 -14.95 -3.94
CA ALA A 36 8.43 -15.32 -2.98
C ALA A 36 9.31 -16.48 -3.50
N ALA A 37 8.72 -17.48 -4.17
CA ALA A 37 9.45 -18.61 -4.76
C ALA A 37 10.34 -18.21 -5.95
N GLU A 38 9.93 -17.20 -6.72
CA GLU A 38 10.69 -16.66 -7.86
C GLU A 38 11.72 -15.59 -7.44
N GLY A 39 11.71 -15.18 -6.17
CA GLY A 39 12.53 -14.10 -5.63
C GLY A 39 13.21 -14.47 -4.32
N VAL A 40 13.22 -13.51 -3.38
CA VAL A 40 13.79 -13.68 -2.04
C VAL A 40 12.75 -13.28 -1.01
N ASN A 41 12.49 -14.19 -0.06
CA ASN A 41 11.62 -13.93 1.08
C ASN A 41 12.45 -13.62 2.33
N PHE A 42 12.37 -12.39 2.83
CA PHE A 42 13.08 -11.97 4.04
C PHE A 42 12.23 -12.29 5.29
N THR A 43 12.66 -13.27 6.08
CA THR A 43 11.94 -13.70 7.30
C THR A 43 12.24 -12.84 8.53
N HIS A 44 13.19 -11.91 8.43
CA HIS A 44 13.64 -11.05 9.53
C HIS A 44 13.72 -9.59 9.04
N ALA A 45 12.61 -9.08 8.50
CA ALA A 45 12.45 -7.68 8.10
C ALA A 45 11.57 -6.94 9.11
N PHE A 46 12.12 -5.92 9.79
CA PHE A 46 11.44 -5.22 10.87
C PHE A 46 11.09 -3.78 10.48
N CYS A 47 9.86 -3.38 10.78
CA CYS A 47 9.43 -1.99 10.68
C CYS A 47 10.08 -1.18 11.81
N PRO A 48 10.70 -0.01 11.53
CA PRO A 48 11.40 0.78 12.55
C PRO A 48 10.45 1.41 13.58
N ILE A 49 9.16 1.51 13.26
CA ILE A 49 8.11 2.03 14.14
C ILE A 49 6.75 1.48 13.68
N ALA A 50 5.98 0.88 14.57
CA ALA A 50 4.69 0.24 14.23
C ALA A 50 3.52 1.23 14.09
N VAL A 51 3.72 2.34 13.37
CA VAL A 51 2.72 3.39 13.12
C VAL A 51 2.79 3.84 11.66
N CYS A 52 1.64 3.90 10.96
CA CYS A 52 1.56 4.06 9.50
C CYS A 52 2.45 5.18 8.94
N MET A 53 2.22 6.43 9.34
CA MET A 53 2.89 7.59 8.75
C MET A 53 4.37 7.67 9.12
N PRO A 54 4.78 7.49 10.38
CA PRO A 54 6.18 7.37 10.75
C PRO A 54 6.92 6.25 10.01
N ALA A 55 6.33 5.06 9.87
CA ALA A 55 6.92 3.93 9.16
C ALA A 55 7.16 4.24 7.68
N ARG A 56 6.14 4.77 7.00
CA ARG A 56 6.21 5.18 5.59
C ARG A 56 7.23 6.29 5.38
N THR A 57 7.37 7.19 6.35
CA THR A 57 8.37 8.25 6.35
C THR A 57 9.78 7.67 6.48
N SER A 58 10.00 6.75 7.43
CA SER A 58 11.29 6.04 7.56
C SER A 58 11.66 5.28 6.29
N LEU A 59 10.69 4.61 5.63
CA LEU A 59 10.90 3.95 4.34
C LEU A 59 11.28 4.96 3.25
N MET A 60 10.61 6.12 3.19
CA MET A 60 10.87 7.17 2.20
C MET A 60 12.24 7.81 2.37
N THR A 61 12.65 8.08 3.61
CA THR A 61 13.87 8.84 3.92
C THR A 61 15.09 7.97 4.19
N GLY A 62 14.90 6.68 4.49
CA GLY A 62 15.98 5.76 4.87
C GLY A 62 16.60 6.05 6.24
N VAL A 63 15.88 6.76 7.12
CA VAL A 63 16.34 7.10 8.49
C VAL A 63 15.28 6.76 9.52
N TYR A 64 15.67 6.53 10.77
CA TYR A 64 14.75 6.19 11.84
C TYR A 64 13.81 7.35 12.21
N ALA A 65 12.68 7.03 12.84
CA ALA A 65 11.70 8.01 13.28
C ALA A 65 12.26 9.06 14.25
N THR A 66 13.22 8.66 15.08
CA THR A 66 13.96 9.56 15.97
C THR A 66 14.83 10.58 15.22
N GLN A 67 15.20 10.30 13.97
CA GLN A 67 15.99 11.20 13.13
C GLN A 67 15.10 12.11 12.30
N HIS A 68 13.98 11.59 11.77
CA HIS A 68 13.07 12.38 10.96
C HIS A 68 12.06 13.19 11.75
N GLY A 69 11.70 12.80 12.97
CA GLY A 69 10.87 13.59 13.88
C GLY A 69 9.36 13.38 13.76
N CYS A 70 8.86 12.83 12.65
CA CYS A 70 7.48 12.33 12.55
C CYS A 70 7.31 11.05 13.40
N LEU A 71 6.66 11.14 14.56
CA LEU A 71 6.49 10.02 15.50
C LEU A 71 5.06 9.48 15.61
N VAL A 72 4.07 10.24 15.13
CA VAL A 72 2.64 9.88 15.15
C VAL A 72 2.00 10.20 13.79
N ASN A 73 0.80 9.65 13.55
CA ASN A 73 0.01 9.98 12.37
C ASN A 73 -0.52 11.42 12.43
N ASP A 74 -0.91 11.96 11.27
CA ASP A 74 -1.67 13.20 11.21
C ASP A 74 -3.00 13.06 11.97
N GLY A 75 -3.49 14.19 12.49
CA GLY A 75 -4.72 14.22 13.29
C GLY A 75 -4.61 13.65 14.70
N VAL A 76 -3.42 13.22 15.14
CA VAL A 76 -3.13 12.83 16.53
C VAL A 76 -2.35 13.96 17.23
N GLU A 77 -2.60 14.15 18.53
CA GLU A 77 -1.83 15.11 19.34
C GLU A 77 -0.32 14.82 19.25
N GLY A 78 0.48 15.88 19.09
CA GLY A 78 1.93 15.76 18.92
C GLY A 78 2.40 15.45 17.50
N TYR A 79 1.49 15.46 16.51
CA TYR A 79 1.89 15.37 15.11
C TYR A 79 2.87 16.49 14.72
N CYS A 80 3.97 16.08 14.09
CA CYS A 80 4.93 16.96 13.46
C CYS A 80 5.37 16.31 12.15
N PRO A 81 5.40 17.06 11.03
CA PRO A 81 6.00 16.54 9.81
C PRO A 81 7.48 16.25 10.04
N ALA A 82 8.02 15.34 9.25
CA ALA A 82 9.44 15.09 9.23
C ALA A 82 10.21 16.35 8.80
N ARG A 83 11.42 16.50 9.33
CA ARG A 83 12.35 17.54 8.91
C ARG A 83 12.54 17.52 7.38
N GLY A 84 12.40 18.69 6.76
CA GLY A 84 12.31 18.82 5.30
C GLY A 84 13.63 18.65 4.54
N ASP A 85 14.77 18.70 5.24
CA ASP A 85 16.12 18.59 4.70
C ASP A 85 16.57 17.14 4.45
N LEU A 86 15.76 16.15 4.82
CA LEU A 86 16.11 14.75 4.63
C LEU A 86 16.10 14.32 3.16
N PRO A 87 17.02 13.43 2.78
CA PRO A 87 16.95 12.79 1.48
C PRO A 87 15.69 11.93 1.39
N THR A 88 15.19 11.74 0.18
CA THR A 88 14.18 10.72 -0.11
C THR A 88 14.67 9.86 -1.26
N PHE A 89 14.37 8.55 -1.23
CA PHE A 89 14.73 7.69 -2.35
C PHE A 89 14.01 8.14 -3.63
N SER A 90 12.83 8.75 -3.51
CA SER A 90 12.05 9.25 -4.65
C SER A 90 12.78 10.39 -5.39
N ARG A 91 13.38 11.35 -4.66
CA ARG A 91 14.21 12.41 -5.25
C ARG A 91 15.44 11.82 -5.93
N SER A 92 16.08 10.82 -5.32
CA SER A 92 17.23 10.13 -5.92
C SER A 92 16.87 9.41 -7.22
N LEU A 93 15.75 8.69 -7.26
CA LEU A 93 15.25 8.04 -8.47
C LEU A 93 14.90 9.06 -9.56
N LYS A 94 14.25 10.15 -9.18
CA LYS A 94 13.92 11.24 -10.11
C LYS A 94 15.16 11.85 -10.73
N ALA A 95 16.18 12.14 -9.92
CA ALA A 95 17.48 12.65 -10.37
C ALA A 95 18.21 11.63 -11.29
N ALA A 96 18.01 10.33 -11.07
CA ALA A 96 18.52 9.26 -11.92
C ALA A 96 17.72 9.06 -13.23
N GLY A 97 16.72 9.91 -13.51
CA GLY A 97 15.97 9.92 -14.77
C GLY A 97 14.72 9.04 -14.79
N TYR A 98 14.31 8.46 -13.65
CA TYR A 98 13.11 7.64 -13.57
C TYR A 98 11.83 8.48 -13.75
N THR A 99 10.81 7.86 -14.32
CA THR A 99 9.41 8.32 -14.22
C THR A 99 8.80 7.73 -12.97
N LEU A 100 8.17 8.55 -12.12
CA LEU A 100 7.67 8.12 -10.81
C LEU A 100 6.15 8.19 -10.76
N GLY A 101 5.50 7.05 -10.48
CA GLY A 101 4.05 6.98 -10.27
C GLY A 101 3.70 6.43 -8.89
N HIS A 102 2.61 6.90 -8.31
CA HIS A 102 2.08 6.42 -7.01
C HIS A 102 0.57 6.18 -7.10
N VAL A 103 0.12 5.01 -6.66
CA VAL A 103 -1.31 4.66 -6.57
C VAL A 103 -1.64 4.27 -5.13
N GLY A 104 -2.70 4.84 -4.58
CA GLY A 104 -3.23 4.50 -3.26
C GLY A 104 -2.84 5.46 -2.15
N LYS A 105 -2.65 4.92 -0.94
CA LYS A 105 -2.43 5.71 0.28
C LYS A 105 -1.10 6.43 0.21
N TRP A 106 -1.12 7.72 0.53
CA TRP A 106 0.12 8.51 0.66
C TRP A 106 0.73 8.28 2.04
N GLY A 107 0.13 8.89 3.08
CA GLY A 107 0.49 8.65 4.46
C GLY A 107 1.99 8.85 4.76
N ILE A 108 2.69 9.73 4.06
CA ILE A 108 4.10 10.05 4.32
C ILE A 108 4.12 11.41 5.00
N GLY A 109 4.69 11.47 6.20
CA GLY A 109 4.72 12.65 7.05
C GLY A 109 5.81 13.61 6.61
N GLN A 110 5.75 14.11 5.37
CA GLN A 110 6.63 15.16 4.89
C GLN A 110 5.81 16.38 4.48
N ASP A 111 6.29 17.56 4.87
CA ASP A 111 5.73 18.82 4.40
C ASP A 111 6.36 19.19 3.04
N ALA A 112 5.94 18.46 2.00
CA ALA A 112 6.40 18.64 0.64
C ALA A 112 5.30 18.27 -0.35
N THR A 113 5.25 18.98 -1.48
CA THR A 113 4.35 18.60 -2.58
C THR A 113 4.83 17.32 -3.25
N LEU A 114 3.91 16.57 -3.86
CA LEU A 114 4.23 15.37 -4.65
C LEU A 114 5.29 15.67 -5.72
N ALA A 115 5.17 16.81 -6.40
CA ALA A 115 6.14 17.27 -7.38
C ALA A 115 7.53 17.52 -6.76
N ALA A 116 7.61 18.13 -5.57
CA ALA A 116 8.86 18.32 -4.83
C ALA A 116 9.49 17.00 -4.34
N LEU A 117 8.72 15.92 -4.32
CA LEU A 117 9.18 14.55 -4.06
C LEU A 117 9.46 13.75 -5.33
N GLY A 118 9.28 14.37 -6.50
CA GLY A 118 9.57 13.81 -7.81
C GLY A 118 8.49 12.91 -8.38
N ILE A 119 7.30 12.87 -7.76
CA ILE A 119 6.16 12.06 -8.23
C ILE A 119 5.52 12.76 -9.44
N ASP A 120 5.46 12.07 -10.57
CA ASP A 120 4.88 12.55 -11.82
C ASP A 120 3.37 12.29 -11.88
N ASP A 121 2.98 11.07 -11.52
CA ASP A 121 1.60 10.59 -11.64
C ASP A 121 1.12 10.10 -10.27
N TYR A 122 -0.02 10.62 -9.79
CA TYR A 122 -0.58 10.24 -8.49
C TYR A 122 -2.08 9.94 -8.58
N VAL A 123 -2.46 8.72 -8.17
CA VAL A 123 -3.86 8.31 -7.98
C VAL A 123 -4.10 8.12 -6.48
N PRO A 124 -4.80 9.03 -5.78
CA PRO A 124 -5.00 8.93 -4.34
C PRO A 124 -5.97 7.80 -3.98
N ALA A 125 -5.83 7.23 -2.78
CA ALA A 125 -6.82 6.29 -2.23
C ALA A 125 -8.25 6.86 -2.19
N SER A 126 -8.40 8.18 -1.99
CA SER A 126 -9.70 8.85 -2.02
C SER A 126 -10.38 8.80 -3.40
N ALA A 127 -9.63 8.58 -4.48
CA ALA A 127 -10.18 8.45 -5.83
C ALA A 127 -11.06 7.20 -5.98
N TYR A 128 -10.76 6.12 -5.25
CA TYR A 128 -11.65 4.94 -5.21
C TYR A 128 -13.02 5.30 -4.61
N ARG A 129 -13.04 6.07 -3.53
CA ARG A 129 -14.30 6.50 -2.88
C ARG A 129 -15.13 7.40 -3.80
N ALA A 130 -14.46 8.31 -4.51
CA ALA A 130 -15.11 9.16 -5.52
C ALA A 130 -15.67 8.33 -6.68
N TRP A 131 -14.88 7.37 -7.19
CA TRP A 131 -15.31 6.44 -8.23
C TRP A 131 -16.54 5.64 -7.79
N ARG A 132 -16.51 5.04 -6.59
CA ARG A 132 -17.62 4.27 -6.03
C ARG A 132 -18.91 5.08 -5.97
N GLY A 133 -18.83 6.32 -5.47
CA GLY A 133 -19.97 7.24 -5.43
C GLY A 133 -20.50 7.59 -6.82
N ALA A 134 -19.62 7.80 -7.80
CA ALA A 134 -20.01 8.05 -9.19
C ALA A 134 -20.68 6.84 -9.86
N GLN A 135 -20.38 5.61 -9.41
CA GLN A 135 -21.09 4.39 -9.83
C GLN A 135 -22.47 4.23 -9.16
N GLY A 136 -22.86 5.13 -8.24
CA GLY A 136 -24.11 5.00 -7.49
C GLY A 136 -24.10 3.88 -6.45
N LEU A 137 -22.92 3.36 -6.10
CA LEU A 137 -22.76 2.27 -5.14
C LEU A 137 -22.81 2.83 -3.70
N PRO A 138 -23.58 2.23 -2.79
CA PRO A 138 -23.67 2.70 -1.40
C PRO A 138 -22.30 2.58 -0.71
N PRO A 139 -21.99 3.42 0.28
CA PRO A 139 -20.79 3.24 1.09
C PRO A 139 -20.81 1.87 1.80
N PRO A 140 -19.65 1.26 2.05
CA PRO A 140 -19.59 0.00 2.77
C PRO A 140 -20.18 0.17 4.18
N SER A 141 -20.91 -0.85 4.63
CA SER A 141 -21.52 -0.87 5.97
C SER A 141 -20.43 -0.86 7.06
N ARG A 142 -20.79 -0.34 8.22
CA ARG A 142 -19.92 -0.26 9.41
C ARG A 142 -20.62 -0.78 10.66
N ALA A 143 -21.61 -1.65 10.47
CA ALA A 143 -22.37 -2.26 11.56
C ALA A 143 -21.45 -3.04 12.51
N ASN A 144 -20.44 -3.73 11.96
CA ASN A 144 -19.43 -4.46 12.74
C ASN A 144 -18.18 -3.62 13.06
N THR A 145 -18.28 -2.29 12.97
CA THR A 145 -17.21 -1.35 13.32
C THR A 145 -15.89 -1.65 12.58
N TRP A 146 -14.82 -1.93 13.30
CA TRP A 146 -13.48 -2.17 12.78
C TRP A 146 -13.25 -3.61 12.31
N PHE A 147 -13.98 -4.59 12.85
CA PHE A 147 -13.86 -5.99 12.45
C PHE A 147 -14.40 -6.25 11.05
N GLY A 148 -15.19 -5.30 10.54
CA GLY A 148 -15.68 -5.30 9.17
C GLY A 148 -16.76 -6.35 8.90
N GLU A 149 -17.18 -6.43 7.65
CA GLU A 149 -18.32 -7.21 7.20
C GLU A 149 -18.25 -7.41 5.68
N VAL A 150 -19.18 -8.20 5.16
CA VAL A 150 -19.30 -8.41 3.71
C VAL A 150 -19.76 -7.12 3.04
N ASP A 151 -19.16 -6.77 1.90
CA ASP A 151 -19.67 -5.71 1.03
C ASP A 151 -20.49 -6.31 -0.12
N PRO A 152 -21.83 -6.37 -0.01
CA PRO A 152 -22.67 -6.97 -1.04
C PRO A 152 -22.84 -6.04 -2.26
N ALA A 153 -22.38 -4.79 -2.19
CA ALA A 153 -22.61 -3.80 -3.23
C ALA A 153 -21.54 -3.80 -4.31
N ILE A 154 -20.45 -4.57 -4.17
CA ILE A 154 -19.35 -4.60 -5.13
C ILE A 154 -19.01 -6.04 -5.53
N THR A 155 -18.51 -6.20 -6.75
CA THR A 155 -17.85 -7.45 -7.16
C THR A 155 -16.37 -7.45 -6.73
N PRO A 156 -15.67 -8.60 -6.77
CA PRO A 156 -14.21 -8.66 -6.63
C PRO A 156 -13.44 -7.64 -7.46
N GLU A 157 -13.83 -7.45 -8.72
CA GLU A 157 -13.20 -6.53 -9.67
C GLU A 157 -13.45 -5.06 -9.32
N GLN A 158 -14.53 -4.78 -8.59
CA GLN A 158 -14.87 -3.46 -8.11
C GLN A 158 -14.28 -3.14 -6.73
N SER A 159 -13.57 -4.09 -6.11
CA SER A 159 -12.89 -3.87 -4.83
C SER A 159 -11.77 -2.82 -4.96
N ALA A 160 -11.45 -2.13 -3.86
CA ALA A 160 -10.41 -1.11 -3.88
C ALA A 160 -9.03 -1.65 -4.31
N PRO A 161 -8.61 -2.86 -3.88
CA PRO A 161 -7.38 -3.47 -4.37
C PRO A 161 -7.41 -3.75 -5.87
N ALA A 162 -8.50 -4.32 -6.40
CA ALA A 162 -8.61 -4.60 -7.84
C ALA A 162 -8.62 -3.31 -8.66
N TRP A 163 -9.42 -2.34 -8.25
CA TRP A 163 -9.48 -1.01 -8.87
C TRP A 163 -8.11 -0.31 -8.86
N GLY A 164 -7.39 -0.38 -7.73
CA GLY A 164 -6.04 0.17 -7.61
C GLY A 164 -5.03 -0.54 -8.52
N ALA A 165 -5.11 -1.86 -8.60
CA ALA A 165 -4.27 -2.67 -9.49
C ALA A 165 -4.48 -2.30 -10.96
N ASP A 166 -5.72 -2.04 -11.40
CA ASP A 166 -6.00 -1.58 -12.76
C ASP A 166 -5.32 -0.24 -13.08
N HIS A 167 -5.27 0.69 -12.13
CA HIS A 167 -4.52 1.94 -12.31
C HIS A 167 -3.02 1.72 -12.38
N VAL A 168 -2.47 0.79 -11.60
CA VAL A 168 -1.06 0.41 -11.68
C VAL A 168 -0.74 -0.21 -13.04
N ILE A 169 -1.59 -1.12 -13.54
CA ILE A 169 -1.46 -1.75 -14.86
C ILE A 169 -1.49 -0.70 -15.97
N ARG A 170 -2.41 0.28 -15.88
CA ARG A 170 -2.45 1.41 -16.81
C ARG A 170 -1.15 2.22 -16.78
N LEU A 171 -0.66 2.60 -15.60
CA LEU A 171 0.60 3.35 -15.48
C LEU A 171 1.81 2.55 -15.96
N LEU A 172 1.82 1.22 -15.77
CA LEU A 172 2.83 0.32 -16.33
C LEU A 172 2.83 0.35 -17.86
N ALA A 173 1.65 0.27 -18.48
CA ALA A 173 1.52 0.33 -19.93
C ALA A 173 1.99 1.68 -20.49
N GLU A 174 1.57 2.79 -19.89
CA GLU A 174 2.00 4.14 -20.28
C GLU A 174 3.51 4.34 -20.07
N ALA A 175 4.09 3.82 -18.99
CA ALA A 175 5.51 3.93 -18.72
C ALA A 175 6.37 3.11 -19.71
N ALA A 176 5.88 1.94 -20.15
CA ALA A 176 6.56 1.10 -21.12
C ALA A 176 6.76 1.80 -22.48
N GLU A 177 5.90 2.76 -22.82
CA GLU A 177 6.02 3.56 -24.06
C GLU A 177 7.09 4.66 -23.97
N ARG A 178 7.49 5.09 -22.76
CA ARG A 178 8.30 6.31 -22.55
C ARG A 178 9.81 6.12 -22.75
N ASN A 179 10.29 4.93 -23.12
CA ASN A 179 11.71 4.56 -23.30
C ASN A 179 12.64 5.12 -22.18
N ARG A 180 12.15 5.12 -20.94
CA ARG A 180 12.81 5.60 -19.73
C ARG A 180 12.52 4.62 -18.60
N PRO A 181 13.42 4.45 -17.63
CA PRO A 181 13.13 3.61 -16.49
C PRO A 181 11.98 4.20 -15.65
N PHE A 182 11.23 3.35 -14.97
CA PHE A 182 10.14 3.77 -14.10
C PHE A 182 10.25 3.21 -12.70
N PHE A 183 9.72 3.97 -11.75
CA PHE A 183 9.42 3.54 -10.39
C PHE A 183 7.93 3.74 -10.17
N LEU A 184 7.20 2.66 -10.00
CA LEU A 184 5.78 2.70 -9.65
C LEU A 184 5.61 2.17 -8.24
N ARG A 185 4.86 2.89 -7.42
CA ARG A 185 4.55 2.52 -6.05
C ARG A 185 3.04 2.33 -5.90
N TRP A 186 2.64 1.17 -5.40
CA TRP A 186 1.27 0.84 -5.10
C TRP A 186 1.08 0.59 -3.61
N ASP A 187 0.28 1.45 -2.98
CA ASP A 187 0.01 1.44 -1.55
C ASP A 187 -1.49 1.17 -1.32
N PRO A 188 -1.99 -0.07 -1.48
CA PRO A 188 -3.37 -0.40 -1.14
C PRO A 188 -3.62 -0.20 0.36
N GLU A 189 -4.85 0.16 0.73
CA GLU A 189 -5.23 0.37 2.13
C GLU A 189 -5.50 -0.97 2.84
N GLU A 190 -6.07 -1.94 2.14
CA GLU A 190 -6.38 -3.27 2.67
C GLU A 190 -5.09 -4.04 2.98
N PRO A 191 -5.03 -4.86 4.06
CA PRO A 191 -6.11 -5.23 4.98
C PRO A 191 -6.30 -4.28 6.19
N HIS A 192 -5.89 -3.01 6.12
CA HIS A 192 -6.19 -2.06 7.19
C HIS A 192 -7.71 -1.97 7.44
N LEU A 193 -8.07 -1.77 8.70
CA LEU A 193 -9.46 -1.75 9.16
C LEU A 193 -10.24 -0.56 8.57
N PRO A 194 -11.57 -0.69 8.40
CA PRO A 194 -12.37 -1.89 8.67
C PRO A 194 -12.18 -3.00 7.63
N SER A 195 -12.14 -4.27 8.06
CA SER A 195 -11.92 -5.43 7.18
C SER A 195 -13.15 -5.78 6.35
N ILE A 196 -13.29 -5.13 5.19
CA ILE A 196 -14.48 -5.25 4.35
C ILE A 196 -14.09 -5.83 3.00
N ALA A 197 -14.76 -6.92 2.60
CA ALA A 197 -14.49 -7.61 1.35
C ALA A 197 -15.81 -8.07 0.68
N PRO A 198 -15.87 -8.13 -0.66
CA PRO A 198 -16.98 -8.77 -1.36
C PRO A 198 -16.86 -10.29 -1.33
N GLU A 199 -17.95 -10.97 -1.69
CA GLU A 199 -17.87 -12.39 -2.06
C GLU A 199 -17.06 -12.60 -3.34
N PRO A 200 -16.34 -13.72 -3.49
CA PRO A 200 -16.28 -14.85 -2.57
C PRO A 200 -15.28 -14.69 -1.41
N PHE A 201 -14.51 -13.59 -1.38
CA PHE A 201 -13.41 -13.43 -0.42
C PHE A 201 -13.89 -13.35 1.03
N ALA A 202 -15.04 -12.72 1.26
CA ALA A 202 -15.69 -12.65 2.55
C ALA A 202 -15.97 -14.02 3.18
N SER A 203 -16.34 -15.02 2.37
CA SER A 203 -16.66 -16.37 2.84
C SER A 203 -15.55 -17.40 2.57
N LEU A 204 -14.41 -16.97 2.01
CA LEU A 204 -13.36 -17.90 1.56
C LEU A 204 -12.62 -18.57 2.71
N VAL A 205 -12.41 -17.84 3.81
CA VAL A 205 -11.77 -18.36 5.03
C VAL A 205 -12.82 -18.42 6.13
N LYS A 206 -13.03 -19.61 6.71
CA LYS A 206 -14.01 -19.77 7.78
C LYS A 206 -13.37 -19.52 9.14
N PRO A 207 -14.13 -19.03 10.13
CA PRO A 207 -13.60 -18.81 11.47
C PRO A 207 -12.94 -20.05 12.08
N GLU A 208 -13.46 -21.25 11.82
CA GLU A 208 -12.89 -22.52 12.29
C GLU A 208 -11.53 -22.87 11.68
N ASP A 209 -11.19 -22.29 10.52
CA ASP A 209 -9.90 -22.50 9.85
C ASP A 209 -8.82 -21.56 10.42
N VAL A 210 -9.21 -20.51 11.14
CA VAL A 210 -8.27 -19.53 11.72
C VAL A 210 -7.82 -20.02 13.10
N PRO A 211 -6.55 -20.41 13.27
CA PRO A 211 -6.07 -20.82 14.57
C PRO A 211 -6.09 -19.64 15.55
N PRO A 212 -6.27 -19.88 16.85
CA PRO A 212 -6.07 -18.84 17.85
C PRO A 212 -4.64 -18.30 17.74
N TRP A 213 -4.52 -16.99 17.90
CA TRP A 213 -3.22 -16.34 17.95
C TRP A 213 -2.40 -16.90 19.13
N PRO A 214 -1.14 -17.34 18.93
CA PRO A 214 -0.30 -17.89 19.98
C PRO A 214 -0.01 -16.89 21.12
#